data_AF-A0A7C5H4F7-F1
#
_entry.id   AF-A0A7C5H4F7-F1
#
_cell.length_a   1.000
_cell.length_b   1.000
_cell.length_c   1.000
_cell.angle_alpha   90.00
_cell.angle_beta   90.00
_cell.angle_gamma   90.00
#
_symmetry.space_group_name_H-M   'P 1'
#
loop_
_entity.id
_entity.type
_entity.pdbx_description
1 polymer ?
#
loop_
_entity_poly.entity_id
_entity_poly.type
_entity_poly.pdbx_seq_one_letter_code
_entity_poly.pdbx_strand_id
1 'polypeptide(L)'
;MPKFNYVAYAQDGKLEKGTIDAQDQDAIAQTLSSKGLIPVSIELAKEKSFSFKFGKKVQEKDLSLLLRQLGFLIQVGISVPQAIEMAAKQINKKSFQDILLEVSKDVSEGLTVGQAMQKRKDVFPPLLISLVITGEETGQLDRTMLLASEYYEKIAKIKGKIKSASFYPSFVLIIATIITTGIIYFLVPIFASIYKGFGASLPLPTLVLMKTSDFLHENILKFIVALVIFIIIFKRLYQNNKEFRKRIETTLLKLPVLGNVFHKIMMSSFATSLSSLFSSGVSLDRALDLMAQTSSMEIVKEGTEKASKMIKEGSPLW
;
A
#
# COMPACT_ATOMS: atom_id res chain seq x y z
N MET A 1 31.03 2.00 -4.53
CA MET A 1 31.99 1.13 -5.24
C MET A 1 31.43 -0.28 -5.20
N PRO A 2 31.54 -1.08 -6.27
CA PRO A 2 31.05 -2.45 -6.26
C PRO A 2 31.81 -3.30 -5.23
N LYS A 3 31.07 -4.16 -4.52
CA LYS A 3 31.62 -5.14 -3.57
C LYS A 3 31.87 -6.45 -4.29
N PHE A 4 32.99 -7.09 -3.98
CA PHE A 4 33.35 -8.39 -4.53
C PHE A 4 33.67 -9.35 -3.40
N ASN A 5 33.18 -10.58 -3.53
CA ASN A 5 33.56 -11.68 -2.67
C ASN A 5 34.78 -12.37 -3.29
N TYR A 6 35.79 -12.63 -2.48
CA TYR A 6 36.98 -13.35 -2.91
C TYR A 6 37.18 -14.61 -2.09
N VAL A 7 37.76 -15.62 -2.73
CA VAL A 7 38.37 -16.79 -2.09
C VAL A 7 39.82 -16.81 -2.53
N ALA A 8 40.75 -16.74 -1.57
CA ALA A 8 42.17 -16.73 -1.83
C ALA A 8 42.91 -17.65 -0.86
N TYR A 9 44.05 -18.19 -1.30
CA TYR A 9 44.95 -18.95 -0.44
C TYR A 9 46.07 -18.05 0.07
N ALA A 10 46.35 -18.11 1.37
CA ALA A 10 47.56 -17.58 1.96
C ALA A 10 48.76 -18.48 1.60
N GLN A 11 49.97 -17.93 1.73
CA GLN A 11 51.21 -18.67 1.43
C GLN A 11 51.41 -19.92 2.30
N ASP A 12 50.73 -20.02 3.45
CA ASP A 12 50.72 -21.19 4.33
C ASP A 12 49.66 -22.25 3.93
N GLY A 13 48.98 -22.05 2.79
CA GLY A 13 47.95 -22.95 2.27
C GLY A 13 46.58 -22.79 2.91
N LYS A 14 46.39 -21.83 3.84
CA LYS A 14 45.08 -21.58 4.44
C LYS A 14 44.19 -20.80 3.50
N LEU A 15 42.92 -21.21 3.47
CA LEU A 15 41.90 -20.60 2.65
C LEU A 15 41.27 -19.41 3.39
N GLU A 16 41.37 -18.23 2.81
CA GLU A 16 40.74 -17.00 3.30
C GLU A 16 39.57 -16.60 2.39
N LYS A 17 38.44 -16.25 3.02
CA LYS A 17 37.25 -15.73 2.33
C LYS A 17 36.92 -14.35 2.89
N GLY A 18 36.66 -13.38 2.02
CA GLY A 18 36.35 -12.03 2.43
C GLY A 18 35.58 -11.25 1.38
N THR A 19 35.15 -10.05 1.74
CA THR A 19 34.51 -9.09 0.83
C THR A 19 35.38 -7.83 0.78
N ILE A 20 35.68 -7.34 -0.42
CA ILE A 20 36.47 -6.13 -0.63
C ILE A 20 35.74 -5.17 -1.57
N ASP A 21 35.84 -3.87 -1.27
CA ASP A 21 35.37 -2.79 -2.13
C ASP A 21 36.46 -2.47 -3.15
N ALA A 22 36.15 -2.56 -4.45
CA ALA A 22 37.09 -2.23 -5.52
C ALA A 22 36.36 -1.65 -6.72
N GLN A 23 37.09 -0.98 -7.61
CA GLN A 23 36.52 -0.44 -8.85
C GLN A 23 36.33 -1.57 -9.88
N ASP A 24 37.33 -2.46 -10.01
CA ASP A 24 37.41 -3.47 -11.08
C ASP A 24 37.97 -4.80 -10.54
N GLN A 25 37.73 -5.92 -11.25
CA GLN A 25 38.24 -7.25 -10.84
C GLN A 25 39.78 -7.29 -10.80
N ASP A 26 40.45 -6.58 -11.71
CA ASP A 26 41.91 -6.53 -11.77
C ASP A 26 42.52 -5.78 -10.57
N ALA A 27 41.83 -4.75 -10.07
CA ALA A 27 42.24 -4.01 -8.88
C ALA A 27 42.21 -4.89 -7.62
N ILE A 28 41.32 -5.88 -7.56
CA ILE A 28 41.23 -6.85 -6.45
C ILE A 28 42.39 -7.83 -6.52
N ALA A 29 42.69 -8.37 -7.71
CA ALA A 29 43.79 -9.30 -7.88
C ALA A 29 45.12 -8.67 -7.42
N GLN A 30 45.34 -7.39 -7.74
CA GLN A 30 46.51 -6.63 -7.29
C GLN A 30 46.53 -6.39 -5.77
N THR A 31 45.37 -6.07 -5.19
CA THR A 31 45.24 -5.82 -3.74
C THR A 31 45.36 -7.09 -2.90
N LEU A 32 44.93 -8.24 -3.42
CA LEU A 32 45.10 -9.54 -2.78
C LEU A 32 46.56 -10.01 -2.91
N SER A 33 47.16 -9.82 -4.09
CA SER A 33 48.57 -10.15 -4.32
C SER A 33 49.51 -9.33 -3.44
N SER A 34 49.25 -8.04 -3.22
CA SER A 34 50.05 -7.20 -2.30
C SER A 34 49.94 -7.61 -0.83
N LYS A 35 48.89 -8.36 -0.47
CA LYS A 35 48.72 -8.97 0.86
C LYS A 35 49.26 -10.40 0.94
N GLY A 36 49.92 -10.90 -0.11
CA GLY A 36 50.45 -12.27 -0.16
C GLY A 36 49.36 -13.34 -0.32
N LEU A 37 48.17 -12.97 -0.79
CA LEU A 37 47.05 -13.88 -1.02
C LEU A 37 46.91 -14.20 -2.53
N ILE A 38 46.79 -15.48 -2.87
CA ILE A 38 46.61 -15.94 -4.26
C ILE A 38 45.11 -16.16 -4.52
N PRO A 39 44.47 -15.35 -5.39
CA PRO A 39 43.03 -15.45 -5.65
C PRO A 39 42.68 -16.70 -6.46
N VAL A 40 41.65 -17.43 -6.04
CA VAL A 40 41.10 -18.62 -6.70
C VAL A 40 39.77 -18.31 -7.37
N SER A 41 38.96 -17.46 -6.75
CA SER A 41 37.69 -16.97 -7.30
C SER A 41 37.43 -15.56 -6.83
N ILE A 42 37.01 -14.69 -7.77
CA ILE A 42 36.58 -13.32 -7.52
C ILE A 42 35.20 -13.17 -8.16
N GLU A 43 34.17 -13.13 -7.33
CA GLU A 43 32.79 -12.98 -7.77
C GLU A 43 32.22 -11.65 -7.32
N LEU A 44 31.47 -10.98 -8.20
CA LEU A 44 30.78 -9.75 -7.86
C LEU A 44 29.74 -10.07 -6.77
N ALA A 45 29.85 -9.43 -5.61
CA ALA A 45 28.97 -9.70 -4.49
C ALA A 45 27.56 -9.27 -4.87
N LYS A 46 26.71 -10.25 -5.21
CA LYS A 46 25.28 -10.01 -5.37
C LYS A 46 24.76 -9.55 -4.02
N GLU A 47 24.54 -8.25 -3.84
CA GLU A 47 23.74 -7.76 -2.71
C GLU A 47 22.40 -8.48 -2.78
N LYS A 48 22.18 -9.44 -1.89
CA LYS A 48 20.85 -9.94 -1.57
C LYS A 48 20.13 -8.81 -0.84
N SER A 49 19.79 -7.74 -1.55
CA SER A 49 18.76 -6.84 -1.09
C SER A 49 17.49 -7.68 -1.07
N PHE A 50 17.03 -8.00 0.13
CA PHE A 50 15.64 -8.38 0.36
C PHE A 50 14.79 -7.16 0.01
N SER A 51 14.66 -6.85 -1.28
CA SER A 51 13.65 -5.93 -1.76
C SER A 51 12.34 -6.68 -1.64
N PHE A 52 11.74 -6.59 -0.45
CA PHE A 52 10.30 -6.75 -0.35
C PHE A 52 9.72 -5.73 -1.34
N LYS A 53 9.31 -6.21 -2.51
CA LYS A 53 8.54 -5.44 -3.48
C LYS A 53 7.15 -5.21 -2.87
N PHE A 54 7.08 -4.41 -1.81
CA PHE A 54 5.84 -3.78 -1.39
C PHE A 54 5.43 -2.89 -2.56
N GLY A 55 4.34 -3.29 -3.23
CA GLY A 55 3.78 -2.56 -4.37
C GLY A 55 3.77 -1.07 -4.05
N LYS A 56 4.45 -0.28 -4.90
CA LYS A 56 4.66 1.15 -4.68
C LYS A 56 3.37 1.91 -5.02
N LYS A 57 2.27 1.60 -4.35
CA LYS A 57 1.03 2.38 -4.47
C LYS A 57 1.33 3.83 -4.11
N VAL A 58 0.96 4.72 -5.02
CA VAL A 58 1.10 6.16 -4.87
C VAL A 58 -0.04 6.68 -3.99
N GLN A 59 0.25 7.68 -3.17
CA GLN A 59 -0.78 8.27 -2.31
C GLN A 59 -1.72 9.12 -3.15
N GLU A 60 -3.00 9.16 -2.80
CA GLU A 60 -4.00 9.93 -3.55
C GLU A 60 -3.69 11.43 -3.55
N LYS A 61 -3.01 11.93 -2.50
CA LYS A 61 -2.52 13.32 -2.43
C LYS A 61 -1.48 13.60 -3.52
N ASP A 62 -0.53 12.70 -3.72
CA ASP A 62 0.53 12.85 -4.73
C ASP A 62 -0.06 12.79 -6.14
N LEU A 63 -1.03 11.89 -6.37
CA LEU A 63 -1.79 11.84 -7.63
C LEU A 63 -2.56 13.13 -7.87
N SER A 64 -3.27 13.66 -6.87
CA SER A 64 -4.03 14.91 -7.02
C SER A 64 -3.13 16.09 -7.40
N LEU A 65 -1.95 16.22 -6.78
CA LEU A 65 -0.99 17.27 -7.12
C LEU A 65 -0.46 17.14 -8.54
N LEU A 66 -0.01 15.93 -8.90
CA LEU A 66 0.49 15.60 -10.23
C LEU A 66 -0.54 15.95 -11.31
N LEU A 67 -1.76 15.45 -11.17
CA LEU A 67 -2.82 15.60 -12.17
C LEU A 67 -3.24 17.05 -12.32
N ARG A 68 -3.28 17.81 -11.22
CA ARG A 68 -3.61 19.24 -11.26
C ARG A 68 -2.57 20.03 -12.04
N GLN A 69 -1.29 19.76 -11.77
CA GLN A 69 -0.20 20.42 -12.46
C GLN A 69 -0.18 20.04 -13.94
N LEU A 70 -0.35 18.75 -14.27
CA LEU A 70 -0.48 18.31 -15.65
C LEU A 70 -1.61 19.03 -16.38
N GLY A 71 -2.80 19.10 -15.77
CA GLY A 71 -3.94 19.80 -16.33
C GLY A 71 -3.63 21.25 -16.68
N PHE A 72 -3.04 22.01 -15.75
CA PHE A 72 -2.66 23.40 -16.00
C PHE A 72 -1.55 23.57 -17.05
N LEU A 73 -0.51 22.72 -17.02
CA LEU A 73 0.58 22.82 -17.99
C LEU A 73 0.09 22.52 -19.42
N ILE A 74 -0.75 21.48 -19.58
CA ILE A 74 -1.35 21.12 -20.87
C ILE A 74 -2.31 22.24 -21.33
N GLN A 75 -3.10 22.80 -20.42
CA GLN A 75 -4.02 23.90 -20.72
C GLN A 75 -3.30 25.16 -21.25
N VAL A 76 -2.09 25.43 -20.77
CA VAL A 76 -1.24 26.56 -21.23
C VAL A 76 -0.47 26.20 -22.52
N GLY A 77 -0.66 25.00 -23.06
CA GLY A 77 -0.08 24.58 -24.34
C GLY A 77 1.31 23.95 -24.24
N ILE A 78 1.76 23.59 -23.05
CA ILE A 78 3.01 22.83 -22.88
C ILE A 78 2.80 21.42 -23.40
N SER A 79 3.77 20.90 -24.16
CA SER A 79 3.71 19.53 -24.67
C SER A 79 3.57 18.52 -23.53
N VAL A 80 2.78 17.46 -23.76
CA VAL A 80 2.45 16.47 -22.73
C VAL A 80 3.70 15.82 -22.09
N PRO A 81 4.74 15.39 -22.83
CA PRO A 81 5.95 14.86 -22.21
C PRO A 81 6.65 15.88 -21.30
N GLN A 82 6.82 17.11 -21.77
CA GLN A 82 7.45 18.18 -20.97
C GLN A 82 6.61 18.50 -19.72
N ALA A 83 5.29 18.50 -19.83
CA ALA A 83 4.40 18.70 -18.70
C ALA A 83 4.59 17.61 -17.64
N ILE A 84 4.75 16.34 -18.06
CA ILE A 84 5.03 15.21 -17.16
C ILE A 84 6.38 15.37 -16.47
N GLU A 85 7.43 15.78 -17.17
CA GLU A 85 8.74 16.02 -16.55
C GLU A 85 8.71 17.15 -15.53
N MET A 86 8.05 18.27 -15.87
CA MET A 86 7.91 19.41 -14.97
C MET A 86 7.12 19.05 -13.72
N ALA A 87 6.07 18.24 -13.87
CA ALA A 87 5.27 17.78 -12.74
C ALA A 87 6.00 16.72 -11.90
N ALA A 88 6.77 15.84 -12.53
CA ALA A 88 7.58 14.84 -11.84
C ALA A 88 8.59 15.47 -10.86
N LYS A 89 9.16 16.63 -11.20
CA LYS A 89 10.10 17.37 -10.34
C LYS A 89 9.49 17.90 -9.05
N GLN A 90 8.17 18.04 -8.96
CA GLN A 90 7.48 18.50 -7.74
C GLN A 90 7.11 17.35 -6.80
N ILE A 91 7.33 16.10 -7.21
CA ILE A 91 7.01 14.92 -6.41
C ILE A 91 8.17 14.61 -5.45
N ASN A 92 7.87 14.60 -4.14
CA ASN A 92 8.86 14.32 -3.10
C ASN A 92 9.40 12.88 -3.14
N LYS A 93 8.59 11.92 -3.59
CA LYS A 93 8.95 10.51 -3.58
C LYS A 93 9.76 10.16 -4.83
N LYS A 94 11.09 10.05 -4.69
CA LYS A 94 12.02 9.71 -5.79
C LYS A 94 11.55 8.52 -6.63
N SER A 95 11.10 7.44 -6.00
CA SER A 95 10.62 6.27 -6.75
C SER A 95 9.43 6.55 -7.67
N PHE A 96 8.56 7.51 -7.31
CA PHE A 96 7.42 7.89 -8.14
C PHE A 96 7.83 8.89 -9.22
N GLN A 97 8.74 9.80 -8.89
CA GLN A 97 9.39 10.67 -9.88
C GLN A 97 10.06 9.86 -10.99
N ASP A 98 10.83 8.82 -10.67
CA ASP A 98 11.49 7.96 -11.66
C ASP A 98 10.45 7.32 -12.61
N ILE A 99 9.33 6.82 -12.06
CA ILE A 99 8.24 6.26 -12.85
C ILE A 99 7.61 7.31 -13.78
N LEU A 100 7.44 8.55 -13.33
CA LEU A 100 6.89 9.62 -14.15
C LEU A 100 7.83 10.03 -15.28
N LEU A 101 9.14 10.03 -15.04
CA LEU A 101 10.14 10.27 -16.08
C LEU A 101 10.14 9.15 -17.12
N GLU A 102 9.97 7.89 -16.70
CA GLU A 102 9.75 6.77 -17.62
C GLU A 102 8.48 6.96 -18.45
N VAL A 103 7.38 7.43 -17.84
CA VAL A 103 6.14 7.73 -18.55
C VAL A 103 6.34 8.87 -19.56
N SER A 104 7.04 9.95 -19.20
CA SER A 104 7.39 11.02 -20.15
C SER A 104 8.15 10.49 -21.36
N LYS A 105 9.14 9.62 -21.10
CA LYS A 105 9.95 8.99 -22.14
C LYS A 105 9.08 8.12 -23.06
N ASP A 106 8.24 7.26 -22.50
CA ASP A 106 7.31 6.41 -23.26
C ASP A 106 6.41 7.26 -24.18
N VAL A 107 5.90 8.40 -23.68
CA VAL A 107 5.05 9.31 -24.47
C VAL A 107 5.86 10.03 -25.56
N SER A 108 7.10 10.43 -25.25
CA SER A 108 8.03 11.02 -26.24
C SER A 108 8.39 10.05 -27.36
N GLU A 109 8.41 8.75 -27.07
CA GLU A 109 8.63 7.66 -28.03
C GLU A 109 7.38 7.31 -28.86
N GLY A 110 6.26 8.00 -28.65
CA GLY A 110 5.05 7.91 -29.47
C GLY A 110 3.91 7.10 -28.85
N LEU A 111 4.03 6.64 -27.60
CA LEU A 111 2.88 6.05 -26.90
C LEU A 111 1.91 7.12 -26.43
N THR A 112 0.63 6.76 -26.36
CA THR A 112 -0.34 7.63 -25.68
C THR A 112 -0.06 7.63 -24.16
N VAL A 113 -0.45 8.69 -23.46
CA VAL A 113 -0.33 8.79 -22.00
C VAL A 113 -1.05 7.64 -21.31
N GLY A 114 -2.24 7.29 -21.78
CA GLY A 114 -3.01 6.16 -21.28
C GLY A 114 -2.25 4.84 -21.41
N GLN A 115 -1.61 4.59 -22.56
CA GLN A 115 -0.80 3.40 -22.79
C GLN A 115 0.45 3.36 -21.89
N ALA A 116 1.16 4.49 -21.78
CA ALA A 116 2.33 4.63 -20.92
C ALA A 116 1.99 4.36 -19.44
N MET A 117 0.90 4.93 -18.93
CA MET A 117 0.40 4.65 -17.59
C MET A 117 -0.06 3.19 -17.43
N GLN A 118 -0.64 2.59 -18.47
CA GLN A 118 -1.09 1.21 -18.46
C GLN A 118 0.05 0.19 -18.35
N LYS A 119 1.28 0.54 -18.77
CA LYS A 119 2.48 -0.28 -18.50
C LYS A 119 2.85 -0.34 -17.01
N ARG A 120 2.25 0.48 -16.14
CA ARG A 120 2.55 0.62 -14.71
C ARG A 120 1.27 0.51 -13.85
N LYS A 121 0.49 -0.56 -14.06
CA LYS A 121 -0.79 -0.83 -13.34
C LYS A 121 -0.63 -1.00 -11.82
N ASP A 122 0.59 -1.28 -11.36
CA ASP A 122 0.94 -1.36 -9.93
C ASP A 122 0.99 0.02 -9.26
N VAL A 123 1.09 1.08 -10.06
CA VAL A 123 1.27 2.47 -9.65
C VAL A 123 0.00 3.29 -9.91
N PHE A 124 -0.51 3.24 -11.14
CA PHE A 124 -1.67 4.02 -11.57
C PHE A 124 -2.97 3.24 -11.39
N PRO A 125 -3.98 3.79 -10.67
CA PRO A 125 -5.26 3.12 -10.53
C PRO A 125 -5.99 2.96 -11.88
N PRO A 126 -6.77 1.88 -12.09
CA PRO A 126 -7.46 1.65 -13.36
C PRO A 126 -8.42 2.78 -13.77
N LEU A 127 -9.04 3.44 -12.79
CA LEU A 127 -9.93 4.58 -13.04
C LEU A 127 -9.18 5.74 -13.68
N LEU A 128 -8.00 6.07 -13.15
CA LEU A 128 -7.16 7.12 -13.69
C LEU A 128 -6.77 6.80 -15.13
N ILE A 129 -6.26 5.58 -15.38
CA ILE A 129 -5.88 5.15 -16.73
C ILE A 129 -7.04 5.31 -17.71
N SER A 130 -8.25 4.92 -17.29
CA SER A 130 -9.45 5.01 -18.14
C SER A 130 -9.85 6.46 -18.42
N LEU A 131 -9.79 7.33 -17.41
CA LEU A 131 -10.02 8.77 -17.58
C LEU A 131 -9.02 9.37 -18.57
N VAL A 132 -7.74 9.07 -18.41
CA VAL A 132 -6.69 9.56 -19.31
C VAL A 132 -6.95 9.10 -20.75
N ILE A 133 -7.23 7.81 -20.96
CA ILE A 133 -7.55 7.28 -22.30
C ILE A 133 -8.74 8.02 -22.91
N THR A 134 -9.83 8.21 -22.16
CA THR A 134 -10.99 8.98 -22.67
C THR A 134 -10.64 10.44 -22.94
N GLY A 135 -9.83 11.08 -22.10
CA GLY A 135 -9.37 12.45 -22.30
C GLY A 135 -8.52 12.58 -23.57
N GLU A 136 -7.68 11.59 -23.88
CA GLU A 136 -6.93 11.52 -25.13
C GLU A 136 -7.86 11.28 -26.34
N GLU A 137 -8.78 10.32 -26.25
CA GLU A 137 -9.77 10.00 -27.31
C GLU A 137 -10.65 11.22 -27.66
N THR A 138 -10.99 12.04 -26.66
CA THR A 138 -11.87 13.22 -26.81
C THR A 138 -11.12 14.53 -27.04
N GLY A 139 -9.78 14.52 -27.01
CA GLY A 139 -8.95 15.71 -27.12
C GLY A 139 -9.06 16.70 -25.95
N GLN A 140 -9.59 16.26 -24.80
CA GLN A 140 -9.83 17.09 -23.61
C GLN A 140 -8.93 16.67 -22.43
N LEU A 141 -7.70 16.28 -22.73
CA LEU A 141 -6.77 15.74 -21.75
C LEU A 141 -6.51 16.70 -20.58
N ASP A 142 -6.37 18.00 -20.85
CA ASP A 142 -6.22 19.06 -19.85
C ASP A 142 -7.38 19.07 -18.85
N ARG A 143 -8.63 19.10 -19.35
CA ARG A 143 -9.84 19.09 -18.53
C ARG A 143 -9.97 17.80 -17.75
N THR A 144 -9.69 16.66 -18.37
CA THR A 144 -9.79 15.36 -17.70
C THR A 144 -8.75 15.21 -16.60
N MET A 145 -7.54 15.75 -16.77
CA MET A 145 -6.52 15.78 -15.71
C MET A 145 -6.97 16.62 -14.51
N LEU A 146 -7.57 17.79 -14.74
CA LEU A 146 -8.12 18.62 -13.66
C LEU A 146 -9.24 17.91 -12.90
N LEU A 147 -10.19 17.30 -13.62
CA LEU A 147 -11.29 16.52 -13.04
C LEU A 147 -10.78 15.33 -12.22
N ALA A 148 -9.79 14.59 -12.73
CA ALA A 148 -9.15 13.51 -12.00
C ALA A 148 -8.42 14.04 -10.74
N SER A 149 -7.80 15.21 -10.83
CA SER A 149 -7.15 15.86 -9.68
C SER A 149 -8.14 16.17 -8.56
N GLU A 150 -9.32 16.71 -8.89
CA GLU A 150 -10.38 17.02 -7.92
C GLU A 150 -10.93 15.75 -7.28
N TYR A 151 -11.10 14.69 -8.07
CA TYR A 151 -11.52 13.38 -7.58
C TYR A 151 -10.54 12.83 -6.53
N TYR A 152 -9.26 12.75 -6.86
CA TYR A 152 -8.24 12.25 -5.93
C TYR A 152 -8.04 13.17 -4.72
N GLU A 153 -8.26 14.49 -4.88
CA GLU A 153 -8.27 15.42 -3.75
C GLU A 153 -9.39 15.11 -2.75
N LYS A 154 -10.62 14.88 -3.26
CA LYS A 154 -11.78 14.49 -2.43
C LYS A 154 -11.51 13.19 -1.70
N ILE A 155 -10.93 12.18 -2.37
CA ILE A 155 -10.56 10.91 -1.73
C ILE A 155 -9.51 11.12 -0.65
N ALA A 156 -8.45 11.88 -0.93
CA ALA A 156 -7.40 12.16 0.04
C ALA A 156 -7.97 12.87 1.28
N LYS A 157 -8.88 13.84 1.09
CA LYS A 157 -9.60 14.52 2.20
C LYS A 157 -10.46 13.56 3.02
N ILE A 158 -11.23 12.67 2.37
CA ILE A 158 -12.06 11.67 3.05
C ILE A 158 -11.18 10.72 3.89
N LYS A 159 -10.12 10.16 3.28
CA LYS A 159 -9.18 9.27 3.96
C LYS A 159 -8.47 9.96 5.12
N GLY A 160 -8.07 11.22 4.93
CA GLY A 160 -7.46 12.06 5.97
C GLY A 160 -8.39 12.25 7.18
N LYS A 161 -9.67 12.57 6.93
CA LYS A 161 -10.68 12.70 8.00
C LYS A 161 -10.89 11.39 8.75
N ILE A 162 -10.99 10.27 8.04
CA ILE A 162 -11.13 8.93 8.66
C ILE A 162 -9.91 8.61 9.54
N LYS A 163 -8.70 8.86 9.02
CA LYS A 163 -7.45 8.63 9.75
C LYS A 163 -7.38 9.49 11.01
N SER A 164 -7.73 10.78 10.90
CA SER A 164 -7.74 11.70 12.03
C SER A 164 -8.78 11.31 13.09
N ALA A 165 -10.00 10.95 12.68
CA ALA A 165 -11.06 10.53 13.59
C ALA A 165 -10.74 9.21 14.31
N SER A 166 -10.01 8.30 13.64
CA SER A 166 -9.59 7.02 14.22
C SER A 166 -8.39 7.16 15.17
N PHE A 167 -7.66 8.26 15.12
CA PHE A 167 -6.45 8.46 15.93
C PHE A 167 -6.74 8.39 17.42
N TYR A 168 -7.74 9.12 17.92
CA TYR A 168 -8.07 9.15 19.35
C TYR A 168 -8.48 7.76 19.90
N PRO A 169 -9.44 7.03 19.30
CA PRO A 169 -9.77 5.68 19.73
C PRO A 169 -8.58 4.71 19.70
N SER A 170 -7.77 4.74 18.63
CA SER A 170 -6.58 3.89 18.54
C SER A 170 -5.54 4.23 19.60
N PHE A 171 -5.30 5.51 19.85
CA PHE A 171 -4.34 5.97 20.86
C PHE A 171 -4.76 5.52 22.27
N VAL A 172 -6.02 5.75 22.64
CA VAL A 172 -6.56 5.34 23.95
C VAL A 172 -6.51 3.82 24.11
N LEU A 173 -6.89 3.05 23.08
CA LEU A 173 -6.80 1.59 23.12
C LEU A 173 -5.37 1.10 23.32
N ILE A 174 -4.39 1.68 22.60
CA ILE A 174 -2.97 1.31 22.75
C ILE A 174 -2.49 1.58 24.17
N ILE A 175 -2.75 2.77 24.71
CA ILE A 175 -2.35 3.12 26.08
C ILE A 175 -3.05 2.22 27.10
N ALA A 176 -4.35 1.97 26.95
CA ALA A 176 -5.11 1.08 27.82
C ALA A 176 -4.56 -0.35 27.78
N THR A 177 -4.23 -0.88 26.61
CA THR A 177 -3.59 -2.19 26.46
C THR A 177 -2.23 -2.21 27.14
N ILE A 178 -1.36 -1.21 26.92
CA ILE A 178 -0.03 -1.15 27.56
C ILE A 178 -0.15 -1.15 29.09
N ILE A 179 -1.01 -0.28 29.65
CA ILE A 179 -1.21 -0.18 31.10
C ILE A 179 -1.78 -1.49 31.66
N THR A 180 -2.79 -2.06 31.00
CA THR A 180 -3.43 -3.32 31.44
C THR A 180 -2.42 -4.47 31.40
N THR A 181 -1.64 -4.59 30.34
CA THR A 181 -0.58 -5.59 30.24
C THR A 181 0.49 -5.38 31.31
N GLY A 182 0.90 -4.14 31.58
CA GLY A 182 1.86 -3.83 32.66
C GLY A 182 1.35 -4.24 34.05
N ILE A 183 0.08 -3.99 34.35
CA ILE A 183 -0.56 -4.42 35.59
C ILE A 183 -0.57 -5.96 35.69
N ILE A 184 -0.99 -6.64 34.62
CA ILE A 184 -1.01 -8.11 34.59
C ILE A 184 0.41 -8.68 34.75
N TYR A 185 1.41 -8.04 34.14
CA TYR A 185 2.78 -8.52 34.11
C TYR A 185 3.52 -8.30 35.44
N PHE A 186 3.44 -7.10 36.01
CA PHE A 186 4.22 -6.76 37.20
C PHE A 186 3.41 -6.82 38.48
N LEU A 187 2.17 -6.35 38.47
CA LEU A 187 1.39 -6.13 39.69
C LEU A 187 0.69 -7.41 40.17
N VAL A 188 0.11 -8.19 39.25
CA VAL A 188 -0.59 -9.44 39.61
C VAL A 188 0.34 -10.47 40.29
N PRO A 189 1.58 -10.72 39.83
CA PRO A 189 2.48 -11.66 40.51
C PRO A 189 2.89 -11.21 41.92
N ILE A 190 3.07 -9.90 42.13
CA ILE A 190 3.36 -9.34 43.46
C ILE A 190 2.21 -9.66 44.41
N PHE A 191 0.97 -9.37 44.03
CA PHE A 191 -0.19 -9.73 44.84
C PHE A 191 -0.30 -11.24 45.07
N ALA A 192 -0.07 -12.06 44.05
CA ALA A 192 -0.07 -13.52 44.18
C ALA A 192 0.92 -14.01 45.26
N SER A 193 2.12 -13.42 45.32
CA SER A 193 3.14 -13.77 46.30
C SER A 193 2.74 -13.41 47.74
N ILE A 194 2.10 -12.25 47.91
CA ILE A 194 1.61 -11.77 49.21
C ILE A 194 0.50 -12.71 49.72
N TYR A 195 -0.45 -13.08 48.86
CA TYR A 195 -1.55 -13.99 49.24
C TYR A 195 -1.05 -15.39 49.63
N LYS A 196 -0.02 -15.92 48.95
CA LYS A 196 0.62 -17.18 49.35
C LYS A 196 1.25 -17.11 50.75
N GLY A 197 1.80 -15.95 51.14
CA GLY A 197 2.40 -15.72 52.46
C GLY A 197 1.41 -15.73 53.63
N PHE A 198 0.13 -15.44 53.37
CA PHE A 198 -0.92 -15.42 54.41
C PHE A 198 -1.48 -16.80 54.77
N GLY A 199 -1.08 -17.88 54.07
CA GLY A 199 -1.58 -19.24 54.33
C GLY A 199 -3.07 -19.45 54.03
N ALA A 200 -3.74 -18.45 53.44
CA ALA A 200 -5.15 -18.51 53.05
C ALA A 200 -5.32 -19.04 51.62
N SER A 201 -6.38 -19.82 51.39
CA SER A 201 -6.76 -20.22 50.03
C SER A 201 -7.22 -19.01 49.22
N LEU A 202 -6.69 -18.87 48.02
CA LEU A 202 -7.05 -17.76 47.12
C LEU A 202 -8.53 -17.89 46.71
N PRO A 203 -9.31 -16.80 46.77
CA PRO A 203 -10.64 -16.75 46.16
C PRO A 203 -10.58 -17.09 44.67
N LEU A 204 -11.65 -17.73 44.15
CA LEU A 204 -11.71 -18.19 42.75
C LEU A 204 -11.37 -17.10 41.71
N PRO A 205 -11.86 -15.85 41.80
CA PRO A 205 -11.53 -14.81 40.82
C PRO A 205 -10.02 -14.48 40.77
N THR A 206 -9.35 -14.46 41.92
CA THR A 206 -7.91 -14.21 42.02
C THR A 206 -7.11 -15.36 41.43
N LEU A 207 -7.56 -16.61 41.64
CA LEU A 207 -6.90 -17.79 41.08
C LEU A 207 -7.02 -17.86 39.56
N VAL A 208 -8.19 -17.51 39.00
CA VAL A 208 -8.39 -17.39 37.55
C VAL A 208 -7.50 -16.28 36.97
N LEU A 209 -7.43 -15.12 37.64
CA LEU A 209 -6.59 -14.01 37.22
C LEU A 209 -5.10 -14.39 37.22
N MET A 210 -4.61 -15.06 38.28
CA MET A 210 -3.23 -15.54 38.37
C MET A 210 -2.92 -16.56 37.27
N LYS A 211 -3.76 -17.58 37.08
CA LYS A 211 -3.56 -18.56 36.00
C LYS A 211 -3.56 -17.92 34.61
N THR A 212 -4.41 -16.92 34.41
CA THR A 212 -4.46 -16.16 33.15
C THR A 212 -3.19 -15.33 32.97
N SER A 213 -2.69 -14.72 34.05
CA SER A 213 -1.44 -13.97 34.04
C SER A 213 -0.24 -14.87 33.75
N ASP A 214 -0.08 -15.99 34.46
CA ASP A 214 1.00 -16.95 34.26
C ASP A 214 0.99 -17.48 32.82
N PHE A 215 -0.19 -17.83 32.30
CA PHE A 215 -0.37 -18.23 30.90
C PHE A 215 0.05 -17.15 29.90
N LEU A 216 -0.28 -15.87 30.17
CA LEU A 216 0.13 -14.74 29.34
C LEU A 216 1.65 -14.53 29.37
N HIS A 217 2.29 -14.62 30.54
CA HIS A 217 3.74 -14.46 30.69
C HIS A 217 4.52 -15.50 29.89
N GLU A 218 4.16 -16.78 30.04
CA GLU A 218 4.86 -17.89 29.37
C GLU A 218 4.63 -17.91 27.85
N ASN A 219 3.51 -17.35 27.38
CA ASN A 219 3.08 -17.48 25.99
C ASN A 219 3.00 -16.16 25.21
N ILE A 220 3.53 -15.04 25.74
CA ILE A 220 3.41 -13.73 25.08
C ILE A 220 4.01 -13.71 23.66
N LEU A 221 5.16 -14.36 23.46
CA LEU A 221 5.77 -14.51 22.14
C LEU A 221 4.88 -15.33 21.20
N LYS A 222 4.23 -16.40 21.69
CA LYS A 222 3.29 -17.19 20.89
C LYS A 222 2.05 -16.38 20.52
N PHE A 223 1.54 -15.51 21.42
CA PHE A 223 0.44 -14.60 21.12
C PHE A 223 0.82 -13.57 20.05
N ILE A 224 2.01 -12.96 20.13
CA ILE A 224 2.49 -12.03 19.11
C ILE A 224 2.61 -12.73 17.75
N VAL A 225 3.22 -13.93 17.72
CA VAL A 225 3.36 -14.72 16.50
C VAL A 225 1.98 -15.13 15.95
N ALA A 226 1.06 -15.60 16.80
CA ALA A 226 -0.30 -15.95 16.41
C ALA A 226 -1.07 -14.75 15.85
N LEU A 227 -0.91 -13.56 16.44
CA LEU A 227 -1.52 -12.32 15.96
C LEU A 227 -0.98 -11.93 14.59
N VAL A 228 0.34 -12.02 14.38
CA VAL A 228 0.97 -11.74 13.08
C VAL A 228 0.48 -12.73 12.03
N ILE A 229 0.44 -14.03 12.35
CA ILE A 229 -0.09 -15.07 11.46
C ILE A 229 -1.57 -14.80 11.14
N PHE A 230 -2.38 -14.47 12.14
CA PHE A 230 -3.78 -14.13 11.96
C PHE A 230 -3.95 -12.93 11.02
N ILE A 231 -3.18 -11.85 11.20
CA ILE A 231 -3.22 -10.67 10.31
C ILE A 231 -2.84 -11.06 8.87
N ILE A 232 -1.82 -11.90 8.69
CA ILE A 232 -1.38 -12.37 7.36
C ILE A 232 -2.47 -13.22 6.70
N ILE A 233 -3.03 -14.19 7.43
CA ILE A 233 -4.10 -15.07 6.93
C ILE A 233 -5.34 -14.24 6.61
N PHE A 234 -5.76 -13.36 7.50
CA PHE A 234 -6.92 -12.49 7.29
C PHE A 234 -6.73 -11.62 6.04
N LYS A 235 -5.56 -10.97 5.90
CA LYS A 235 -5.23 -10.17 4.72
C LYS A 235 -5.25 -11.01 3.44
N ARG A 236 -4.69 -12.22 3.48
CA ARG A 236 -4.66 -13.13 2.34
C ARG A 236 -6.06 -13.60 1.95
N LEU A 237 -6.89 -13.97 2.92
CA LEU A 237 -8.28 -14.36 2.68
C LEU A 237 -9.11 -13.18 2.13
N TYR A 238 -8.95 -11.99 2.70
CA TYR A 238 -9.65 -10.80 2.24
C TYR A 238 -9.26 -10.40 0.80
N GLN A 239 -8.00 -10.63 0.39
CA GLN A 239 -7.52 -10.32 -0.95
C GLN A 239 -7.87 -11.39 -1.99
N ASN A 240 -7.85 -12.68 -1.61
CA ASN A 240 -7.95 -13.79 -2.56
C ASN A 240 -9.34 -14.42 -2.63
N ASN A 241 -10.19 -14.25 -1.61
CA ASN A 241 -11.49 -14.89 -1.54
C ASN A 241 -12.63 -13.85 -1.61
N LYS A 242 -13.30 -13.80 -2.76
CA LYS A 242 -14.42 -12.88 -3.02
C LYS A 242 -15.59 -13.08 -2.06
N GLU A 243 -15.97 -14.32 -1.79
CA GLU A 243 -17.07 -14.64 -0.87
C GLU A 243 -16.76 -14.20 0.56
N PHE A 244 -15.53 -14.44 1.03
CA PHE A 244 -15.09 -14.00 2.34
C PHE A 244 -15.12 -12.47 2.44
N ARG A 245 -14.57 -11.78 1.43
CA ARG A 245 -14.60 -10.31 1.35
C ARG A 245 -16.02 -9.76 1.39
N LYS A 246 -16.93 -10.32 0.59
CA LYS A 246 -18.34 -9.93 0.53
C LYS A 246 -19.05 -10.12 1.87
N ARG A 247 -18.81 -11.24 2.56
CA ARG A 247 -19.36 -11.48 3.91
C ARG A 247 -18.87 -10.43 4.90
N ILE A 248 -17.56 -10.15 4.91
CA ILE A 248 -16.97 -9.13 5.78
C ILE A 248 -17.58 -7.75 5.49
N GLU A 249 -17.65 -7.35 4.22
CA GLU A 249 -18.25 -6.07 3.80
C GLU A 249 -19.73 -5.99 4.20
N THR A 250 -20.52 -7.04 3.99
CA THR A 250 -21.94 -7.08 4.35
C THR A 250 -22.14 -6.98 5.86
N THR A 251 -21.30 -7.66 6.66
CA THR A 251 -21.35 -7.58 8.12
C THR A 251 -20.94 -6.19 8.61
N LEU A 252 -19.90 -5.58 8.01
CA LEU A 252 -19.43 -4.24 8.33
C LEU A 252 -20.52 -3.19 8.12
N LEU A 253 -21.33 -3.34 7.07
CA LEU A 253 -22.47 -2.45 6.78
C LEU A 253 -23.61 -2.55 7.79
N LYS A 254 -23.72 -3.67 8.51
CA LYS A 254 -24.74 -3.89 9.54
C LYS A 254 -24.32 -3.40 10.93
N LEU A 255 -23.05 -3.05 11.13
CA LEU A 255 -22.56 -2.60 12.43
C LEU A 255 -23.16 -1.24 12.81
N PRO A 256 -23.56 -1.05 14.08
CA PRO A 256 -24.04 0.24 14.55
C PRO A 256 -22.95 1.30 14.43
N VAL A 257 -23.33 2.53 14.11
CA VAL A 257 -22.44 3.69 13.84
C VAL A 257 -21.54 3.51 12.60
N LEU A 258 -20.72 2.46 12.55
CA LEU A 258 -19.80 2.17 11.44
C LEU A 258 -20.53 1.92 10.12
N GLY A 259 -21.62 1.16 10.13
CA GLY A 259 -22.38 0.83 8.92
C GLY A 259 -22.87 2.08 8.18
N ASN A 260 -23.41 3.06 8.92
CA ASN A 260 -23.86 4.34 8.35
C ASN A 260 -22.71 5.13 7.72
N VAL A 261 -21.52 5.09 8.33
CA VAL A 261 -20.32 5.76 7.81
C VAL A 261 -19.88 5.10 6.50
N PHE A 262 -19.77 3.77 6.46
CA PHE A 262 -19.41 3.04 5.24
C PHE A 262 -20.44 3.25 4.13
N HIS A 263 -21.74 3.23 4.45
CA HIS A 263 -22.80 3.51 3.48
C HIS A 263 -22.65 4.90 2.83
N LYS A 264 -22.43 5.95 3.65
CA LYS A 264 -22.22 7.31 3.14
C LYS A 264 -20.93 7.42 2.30
N ILE A 265 -19.85 6.75 2.70
CA ILE A 265 -18.60 6.74 1.93
C ILE A 265 -18.81 6.06 0.57
N MET A 266 -19.48 4.91 0.53
CA MET A 266 -19.75 4.20 -0.72
C MET A 266 -20.62 5.04 -1.65
N MET A 267 -21.74 5.58 -1.17
CA MET A 267 -22.64 6.40 -1.98
C MET A 267 -21.97 7.68 -2.47
N SER A 268 -21.20 8.36 -1.61
CA SER A 268 -20.47 9.56 -2.00
C SER A 268 -19.39 9.25 -3.04
N SER A 269 -18.63 8.16 -2.85
CA SER A 269 -17.59 7.75 -3.80
C SER A 269 -18.19 7.33 -5.14
N PHE A 270 -19.30 6.58 -5.11
CA PHE A 270 -20.06 6.17 -6.29
C PHE A 270 -20.56 7.41 -7.06
N ALA A 271 -21.33 8.29 -6.39
CA ALA A 271 -21.89 9.49 -7.02
C ALA A 271 -20.81 10.42 -7.56
N THR A 272 -19.70 10.61 -6.82
CA THR A 272 -18.58 11.44 -7.28
C THR A 272 -17.89 10.82 -8.49
N SER A 273 -17.65 9.51 -8.48
CA SER A 273 -17.00 8.83 -9.62
C SER A 273 -17.88 8.87 -10.87
N LEU A 274 -19.18 8.61 -10.71
CA LEU A 274 -20.15 8.66 -11.81
C LEU A 274 -20.24 10.08 -12.39
N SER A 275 -20.34 11.09 -11.52
CA SER A 275 -20.35 12.50 -11.93
C SER A 275 -19.07 12.87 -12.68
N SER A 276 -17.88 12.50 -12.18
CA SER A 276 -16.62 12.81 -12.85
C SER A 276 -16.51 12.16 -14.24
N LEU A 277 -16.93 10.89 -14.36
CA LEU A 277 -16.93 10.17 -15.64
C LEU A 277 -17.91 10.82 -16.62
N PHE A 278 -19.14 11.07 -16.19
CA PHE A 278 -20.18 11.66 -17.02
C PHE A 278 -19.83 13.10 -17.45
N SER A 279 -19.29 13.92 -16.54
CA SER A 279 -18.80 15.27 -16.85
C SER A 279 -17.58 15.28 -17.79
N SER A 280 -16.87 14.15 -17.91
CA SER A 280 -15.78 13.95 -18.88
C SER A 280 -16.28 13.42 -20.23
N GLY A 281 -17.60 13.30 -20.44
CA GLY A 281 -18.19 12.82 -21.69
C GLY A 281 -18.22 11.30 -21.83
N VAL A 282 -17.93 10.54 -20.76
CA VAL A 282 -18.07 9.07 -20.77
C VAL A 282 -19.56 8.71 -20.79
N SER A 283 -19.97 7.83 -21.71
CA SER A 283 -21.35 7.30 -21.76
C SER A 283 -21.73 6.57 -20.48
N LEU A 284 -23.02 6.56 -20.12
CA LEU A 284 -23.48 6.03 -18.84
C LEU A 284 -23.15 4.53 -18.66
N ASP A 285 -23.32 3.74 -19.70
CA ASP A 285 -22.98 2.31 -19.72
C ASP A 285 -21.48 2.06 -19.50
N ARG A 286 -20.62 2.81 -20.19
CA ARG A 286 -19.15 2.74 -20.02
C ARG A 286 -18.74 3.25 -18.63
N ALA A 287 -19.39 4.29 -18.12
CA ALA A 287 -19.12 4.83 -16.79
C ALA A 287 -19.42 3.80 -15.70
N LEU A 288 -20.55 3.08 -15.79
CA LEU A 288 -20.90 2.02 -14.86
C LEU A 288 -19.95 0.82 -14.94
N ASP A 289 -19.54 0.40 -16.13
CA ASP A 289 -18.54 -0.66 -16.29
C ASP A 289 -17.20 -0.27 -15.66
N LEU A 290 -16.74 0.97 -15.86
CA LEU A 290 -15.51 1.48 -15.25
C LEU A 290 -15.61 1.56 -13.72
N MET A 291 -16.77 1.95 -13.20
CA MET A 291 -17.01 2.00 -11.75
C MET A 291 -17.03 0.60 -11.13
N ALA A 292 -17.67 -0.38 -11.79
CA ALA A 292 -17.62 -1.78 -11.38
C ALA A 292 -16.19 -2.31 -11.32
N GLN A 293 -15.37 -2.02 -12.33
CA GLN A 293 -13.99 -2.48 -12.40
C GLN A 293 -13.07 -1.82 -11.36
N THR A 294 -13.40 -0.61 -10.91
CA THR A 294 -12.55 0.20 -10.02
C THR A 294 -13.00 0.19 -8.57
N SER A 295 -14.23 -0.26 -8.30
CA SER A 295 -14.76 -0.37 -6.95
C SER A 295 -13.89 -1.27 -6.07
N SER A 296 -13.50 -0.72 -4.91
CA SER A 296 -12.79 -1.47 -3.87
C SER A 296 -13.73 -2.21 -2.93
N MET A 297 -15.04 -2.22 -3.17
CA MET A 297 -15.98 -3.03 -2.40
C MET A 297 -16.72 -3.95 -3.36
N GLU A 298 -16.68 -5.24 -3.07
CA GLU A 298 -17.27 -6.28 -3.90
C GLU A 298 -18.79 -6.08 -4.00
N ILE A 299 -19.44 -5.65 -2.91
CA ILE A 299 -20.88 -5.41 -2.90
C ILE A 299 -21.30 -4.28 -3.84
N VAL A 300 -20.49 -3.21 -3.91
CA VAL A 300 -20.73 -2.08 -4.82
C VAL A 300 -20.44 -2.49 -6.25
N LYS A 301 -19.40 -3.30 -6.47
CA LYS A 301 -19.06 -3.83 -7.78
C LYS A 301 -20.21 -4.66 -8.36
N GLU A 302 -20.68 -5.68 -7.65
CA GLU A 302 -21.79 -6.53 -8.10
C GLU A 302 -23.06 -5.71 -8.37
N GLY A 303 -23.39 -4.75 -7.48
CA GLY A 303 -24.52 -3.87 -7.67
C GLY A 303 -24.39 -3.01 -8.94
N THR A 304 -23.19 -2.49 -9.20
CA THR A 304 -22.90 -1.67 -10.40
C THR A 304 -22.89 -2.50 -11.68
N GLU A 305 -22.35 -3.72 -11.65
CA GLU A 305 -22.38 -4.65 -12.79
C GLU A 305 -23.82 -5.02 -13.17
N LYS A 306 -24.66 -5.28 -12.15
CA LYS A 306 -26.09 -5.54 -12.36
C LYS A 306 -26.79 -4.32 -12.97
N ALA A 307 -26.53 -3.12 -12.44
CA ALA A 307 -27.10 -1.89 -12.97
C ALA A 307 -26.66 -1.62 -14.43
N SER A 308 -25.37 -1.81 -14.74
CA SER A 308 -24.83 -1.69 -16.09
C SER A 308 -25.53 -2.64 -17.07
N LYS A 309 -25.69 -3.91 -16.67
CA LYS A 309 -26.39 -4.92 -17.48
C LYS A 309 -27.84 -4.51 -17.76
N MET A 310 -28.57 -4.08 -16.73
CA MET A 310 -29.97 -3.65 -16.86
C MET A 310 -30.12 -2.46 -17.84
N ILE A 311 -29.22 -1.48 -17.77
CA ILE A 311 -29.23 -0.31 -18.66
C ILE A 311 -28.92 -0.72 -20.11
N LYS A 312 -27.96 -1.63 -20.32
CA LYS A 312 -27.65 -2.18 -21.65
C LYS A 312 -28.83 -2.95 -22.25
N GLU A 313 -29.65 -3.57 -21.40
CA GLU A 313 -30.89 -4.25 -21.78
C GLU A 313 -32.09 -3.28 -21.96
N GLY A 314 -31.90 -1.97 -21.77
CA GLY A 314 -32.94 -0.95 -21.95
C GLY A 314 -33.84 -0.75 -20.74
N SER A 315 -33.49 -1.29 -19.57
CA SER A 315 -34.25 -1.06 -18.34
C SER A 315 -34.07 0.38 -17.84
N PRO A 316 -35.12 1.02 -17.28
CA PRO A 316 -35.00 2.34 -16.67
C PRO A 316 -34.12 2.31 -15.41
N LEU A 317 -33.60 3.49 -15.03
CA LEU A 317 -32.73 3.66 -13.85
C LEU A 317 -33.48 3.73 -12.51
N TRP A 318 -34.81 3.79 -12.52
CA TRP A 318 -35.69 3.95 -11.36
C TRP A 318 -36.52 2.70 -11.08
#